data_AF-A0A238FRH8-F1
#
_entry.id   AF-A0A238FRH8-F1
#
_cell.length_a   1.000
_cell.length_b   1.000
_cell.length_c   1.000
_cell.angle_alpha   90.00
_cell.angle_beta   90.00
_cell.angle_gamma   90.00
#
_symmetry.space_group_name_H-M   'P 1'
#
loop_
_entity.id
_entity.type
_entity.pdbx_description
1 polymer ?
#
loop_
_entity_poly.entity_id
_entity_poly.type
_entity_poly.pdbx_seq_one_letter_code
_entity_poly.pdbx_strand_id
1 'polypeptide(L)'
;MKLTYFPIRGRAEPILLMLIDSGTEFEHEIIQFKTWGELKARGENGPPNFPFAALPVLTFGHGARGGNDTKLAETGAILMFLEGQSVCGKV
;
A
#
# COMPACT_ATOMS: atom_id res chain seq x y z
N MET A 1 3.66 -8.67 1.19
CA MET A 1 2.79 -7.46 1.12
C MET A 1 3.67 -6.23 1.33
N LYS A 2 3.43 -5.10 0.66
CA LYS A 2 4.26 -3.89 0.76
C LYS A 2 3.39 -2.63 0.84
N LEU A 3 3.62 -1.78 1.83
CA LEU A 3 2.97 -0.48 1.99
C LEU A 3 3.95 0.64 1.66
N THR A 4 3.66 1.43 0.63
CA THR A 4 4.51 2.57 0.22
C THR A 4 3.89 3.89 0.70
N TYR A 5 4.64 4.68 1.49
CA TYR A 5 4.19 6.00 1.98
C TYR A 5 5.34 6.97 2.30
N PHE A 6 4.99 8.22 2.61
CA PHE A 6 5.93 9.23 3.09
C PHE A 6 6.44 8.94 4.51
N PRO A 7 7.59 9.50 4.92
CA PRO A 7 8.14 9.39 6.28
C PRO A 7 7.38 10.26 7.29
N ILE A 8 6.04 10.19 7.30
CA ILE A 8 5.17 10.93 8.21
C ILE A 8 4.01 10.04 8.68
N ARG A 9 3.51 10.31 9.88
CA ARG A 9 2.26 9.72 10.37
C ARG A 9 1.07 10.45 9.76
N GLY A 10 0.64 9.97 8.61
CA GLY A 10 -0.44 10.56 7.82
C GLY A 10 -1.53 9.54 7.50
N ARG A 11 -2.03 9.57 6.26
CA ARG A 11 -3.12 8.70 5.79
C ARG A 11 -2.77 7.20 5.78
N ALA A 12 -1.51 6.84 5.92
CA ALA A 12 -1.07 5.45 6.02
C ALA A 12 -1.09 4.89 7.45
N GLU A 13 -1.12 5.74 8.48
CA GLU A 13 -1.08 5.30 9.88
C GLU A 13 -2.14 4.25 10.23
N PRO A 14 -3.45 4.41 9.88
CA PRO A 14 -4.44 3.39 10.21
C PRO A 14 -4.18 2.06 9.48
N ILE A 15 -3.60 2.09 8.28
CA ILE A 15 -3.23 0.88 7.53
C ILE A 15 -2.07 0.18 8.24
N LEU A 16 -1.07 0.95 8.68
CA LEU A 16 0.09 0.45 9.41
C LEU A 16 -0.34 -0.24 10.72
N LEU A 17 -1.20 0.42 11.49
CA LEU A 17 -1.73 -0.13 12.75
C LEU A 17 -2.51 -1.43 12.50
N MET A 18 -3.35 -1.48 11.47
CA MET A 18 -4.12 -2.69 11.13
C MET A 18 -3.20 -3.85 10.72
N LEU A 19 -2.16 -3.59 9.91
CA LEU A 19 -1.20 -4.62 9.48
C LEU A 19 -0.35 -5.16 10.65
N ILE A 20 0.03 -4.28 11.59
CA ILE A 20 0.76 -4.68 12.79
C ILE A 20 -0.15 -5.48 13.74
N ASP A 21 -1.36 -5.00 14.00
CA ASP A 21 -2.33 -5.65 14.89
C ASP A 21 -2.76 -7.03 14.36
N SER A 22 -2.89 -7.20 13.04
CA SER A 22 -3.20 -8.48 12.42
C SER A 22 -2.03 -9.48 12.46
N GLY A 23 -0.82 -9.06 12.86
CA GLY A 23 0.38 -9.88 12.83
C GLY A 23 0.83 -10.27 11.42
N THR A 24 0.36 -9.55 10.38
CA THR A 24 0.71 -9.87 8.99
C THR A 24 2.11 -9.36 8.67
N GLU A 25 2.96 -10.19 8.06
CA GLU A 25 4.27 -9.74 7.58
C GLU A 25 4.15 -8.84 6.35
N PHE A 26 4.76 -7.65 6.41
CA PHE A 26 4.77 -6.69 5.32
C PHE A 26 6.06 -5.85 5.30
N GLU A 27 6.42 -5.36 4.12
CA GLU A 27 7.45 -4.34 3.94
C GLU A 27 6.83 -2.94 4.04
N HIS A 28 7.43 -2.05 4.82
CA HIS A 28 7.09 -0.63 4.84
C HIS A 28 8.11 0.16 4.01
N GLU A 29 7.75 0.46 2.76
CA GLU A 29 8.59 1.21 1.84
C GLU A 29 8.39 2.72 2.02
N ILE A 30 9.44 3.40 2.46
CA ILE A 30 9.42 4.83 2.70
C ILE A 30 9.88 5.56 1.44
N ILE A 31 9.01 6.39 0.87
CA ILE A 31 9.37 7.29 -0.22
C ILE A 31 9.58 8.71 0.29
N GLN A 32 10.76 9.28 0.04
CA GLN A 32 11.09 10.64 0.46
C GLN A 32 10.35 11.67 -0.40
N PHE A 33 10.01 12.83 0.18
CA PHE A 33 9.36 13.92 -0.55
C PHE A 33 10.16 14.38 -1.77
N LYS A 34 11.50 14.39 -1.68
CA LYS A 34 12.40 14.69 -2.80
C LYS A 34 12.21 13.71 -3.95
N THR A 35 12.30 12.40 -3.66
CA THR A 35 12.10 11.33 -4.65
C THR A 35 10.72 11.40 -5.30
N TRP A 36 9.68 11.71 -4.52
CA TRP A 36 8.35 11.93 -5.06
C TRP A 36 8.25 13.14 -5.99
N GLY A 37 8.91 14.25 -5.62
CA GLY A 37 9.03 15.43 -6.48
C GLY A 37 9.73 15.12 -7.80
N GLU A 38 10.80 14.34 -7.77
CA GLU A 38 11.52 13.89 -8.96
C GLU A 38 10.65 12.97 -9.85
N LEU A 39 9.88 12.04 -9.27
CA LEU A 39 8.94 11.21 -10.01
C LEU A 39 7.86 12.05 -10.70
N LYS A 40 7.30 13.05 -10.00
CA LYS A 40 6.34 13.99 -10.60
C LYS A 40 6.94 14.75 -11.76
N ALA A 41 8.16 15.27 -11.59
CA ALA A 41 8.84 16.03 -12.63
C ALA A 41 9.09 15.19 -13.89
N ARG A 42 9.33 13.88 -13.74
CA ARG A 42 9.47 12.93 -14.86
C ARG A 42 8.14 12.37 -15.38
N GLY A 43 7.01 12.65 -14.74
CA GLY A 43 5.70 12.07 -15.09
C GLY A 43 5.55 10.59 -14.71
N GLU A 44 6.41 10.09 -13.81
CA GLU A 44 6.49 8.67 -13.40
C GLU A 44 5.69 8.37 -12.12
N ASN A 45 5.06 9.38 -11.53
CA ASN A 45 4.32 9.23 -10.27
C ASN A 45 2.88 8.75 -10.48
N GLY A 46 2.51 8.23 -11.64
CA GLY A 46 1.15 7.80 -12.00
C GLY A 46 0.99 6.27 -12.12
N PRO A 47 -0.12 5.80 -12.72
CA PRO A 47 -0.33 4.38 -13.02
C PRO A 47 0.81 3.81 -13.90
N PRO A 48 1.20 2.54 -13.71
CA PRO A 48 0.57 1.54 -12.83
C PRO A 48 1.07 1.57 -11.38
N ASN A 49 2.19 2.25 -11.09
CA ASN A 49 2.86 2.16 -9.79
C ASN A 49 2.14 2.93 -8.69
N PHE A 50 1.54 4.06 -9.03
CA PHE A 50 0.83 4.92 -8.11
C PHE A 50 -0.56 5.20 -8.69
N PRO A 51 -1.57 4.37 -8.37
CA PRO A 51 -2.94 4.65 -8.79
C PRO A 51 -3.35 6.05 -8.31
N PHE A 52 -4.02 6.80 -9.19
CA PHE A 52 -4.40 8.20 -8.97
C PHE A 52 -3.24 9.17 -8.68
N ALA A 53 -2.01 8.75 -9.00
CA ALA A 53 -0.81 9.52 -8.75
C ALA A 53 -0.64 9.97 -7.29
N ALA A 54 -1.05 9.10 -6.37
CA ALA A 54 -1.17 9.39 -4.94
C ALA A 54 -0.57 8.28 -4.05
N LEU A 55 -0.45 8.59 -2.77
CA LEU A 55 -0.04 7.69 -1.69
C LEU A 55 -1.07 7.77 -0.56
N PRO A 56 -1.29 6.73 0.25
CA PRO A 56 -0.55 5.45 0.28
C PRO A 56 -0.92 4.49 -0.85
N VAL A 57 0.02 3.57 -1.13
CA VAL A 57 -0.20 2.43 -2.03
C VAL A 57 0.09 1.14 -1.28
N LEU A 58 -0.88 0.23 -1.26
CA LEU A 58 -0.66 -1.15 -0.81
C LEU A 58 -0.42 -2.02 -2.04
N THR A 59 0.77 -2.59 -2.15
CA THR A 59 1.06 -3.66 -3.10
C THR A 59 0.86 -4.99 -2.41
N PHE A 60 -0.02 -5.82 -2.95
CA PHE A 60 -0.27 -7.16 -2.46
C PHE A 60 -0.35 -8.14 -3.62
N GLY A 61 -0.07 -9.40 -3.33
CA GLY A 61 0.09 -10.43 -4.34
C GLY A 61 1.51 -10.93 -4.40
N HIS A 62 1.71 -12.08 -3.76
CA HIS A 62 2.47 -13.22 -4.28
C HIS A 62 1.89 -14.46 -3.59
N GLY A 63 1.39 -15.44 -4.37
CA GLY A 63 1.01 -16.77 -3.87
C GLY A 63 -0.41 -17.25 -4.23
N ALA A 64 -0.48 -18.45 -4.85
CA ALA A 64 -1.63 -19.37 -5.07
C ALA A 64 -2.32 -19.42 -6.46
N ARG A 65 -2.35 -18.35 -7.29
CA ARG A 65 -3.05 -18.36 -8.61
C ARG A 65 -2.27 -17.81 -9.81
N GLY A 66 -0.98 -17.53 -9.69
CA GLY A 66 -0.11 -17.20 -10.84
C GLY A 66 -0.34 -15.84 -11.52
N GLY A 67 -0.89 -14.84 -10.82
CA GLY A 67 -1.10 -13.48 -11.34
C GLY A 67 -0.03 -12.45 -10.94
N ASN A 68 -0.08 -11.27 -11.56
CA ASN A 68 0.79 -10.12 -11.25
C ASN A 68 0.42 -9.44 -9.92
N ASP A 69 1.37 -8.72 -9.33
CA ASP A 69 1.16 -7.83 -8.17
C ASP A 69 -0.01 -6.87 -8.41
N THR A 70 -0.90 -6.77 -7.43
CA THR A 70 -2.00 -5.81 -7.42
C THR A 70 -1.63 -4.60 -6.56
N LYS A 71 -1.94 -3.40 -7.06
CA LYS A 71 -1.68 -2.12 -6.38
C LYS A 71 -2.99 -1.43 -6.05
N LEU A 72 -3.24 -1.21 -4.76
CA LEU A 72 -4.38 -0.47 -4.24
C LEU A 72 -3.94 0.90 -3.77
N ALA A 73 -4.77 1.90 -4.03
CA ALA A 73 -4.67 3.23 -3.45
C ALA A 73 -5.97 3.56 -2.70
N GLU A 74 -6.04 4.77 -2.14
CA GLU A 74 -7.11 5.23 -1.24
C GLU A 74 -7.13 4.50 0.11
N THR A 75 -6.90 5.25 1.19
CA THR A 75 -6.76 4.68 2.54
C THR A 75 -7.97 3.85 2.95
N GLY A 76 -9.19 4.36 2.73
CA GLY A 76 -10.41 3.65 3.11
C GLY A 76 -10.60 2.35 2.32
N ALA A 77 -10.28 2.35 1.03
CA ALA A 77 -10.37 1.15 0.20
C ALA A 77 -9.37 0.08 0.64
N ILE A 78 -8.13 0.48 0.96
CA ILE A 78 -7.10 -0.42 1.49
C ILE A 78 -7.55 -1.02 2.83
N LEU A 79 -8.11 -0.22 3.73
CA LEU A 79 -8.57 -0.71 5.04
C LEU A 79 -9.71 -1.73 4.90
N MET A 80 -10.73 -1.44 4.08
CA MET A 80 -11.83 -2.39 3.83
C MET A 80 -11.32 -3.70 3.19
N PHE A 81 -10.34 -3.59 2.29
CA PHE A 81 -9.71 -4.77 1.70
C PHE A 81 -9.00 -5.63 2.76
N LEU A 82 -8.18 -5.03 3.61
CA LEU A 82 -7.43 -5.73 4.67
C LEU A 82 -8.36 -6.33 5.74
N GLU A 83 -9.43 -5.63 6.10
CA GLU A 83 -10.47 -6.16 6.98
C GLU A 83 -11.10 -7.44 6.38
N GLY A 84 -11.48 -7.39 5.10
CA GLY A 84 -12.03 -8.56 4.40
C GLY A 84 -11.08 -9.76 4.35
N GLN A 85 -9.77 -9.54 4.22
CA GLN A 85 -8.77 -10.62 4.30
C GLN A 85 -8.70 -11.23 5.71
N SER A 86 -8.74 -10.38 6.74
CA SER A 86 -8.60 -10.79 8.15
C SER A 86 -9.78 -11.61 8.66
N VAL A 87 -10.99 -11.39 8.11
CA VAL A 87 -12.21 -12.14 8.44
C VAL A 87 -12.18 -13.55 7.82
N CYS A 88 -11.55 -13.73 6.66
CA CYS A 88 -11.53 -15.02 5.95
C CYS A 88 -10.50 -16.01 6.53
N GLY A 89 -9.47 -15.54 7.22
CA GLY A 89 -8.38 -16.36 7.77
C GLY A 89 -8.60 -16.94 9.17
N LYS A 90 -9.73 -16.68 9.82
CA LYS A 90 -10.09 -17.20 11.15
C LYS A 90 -11.22 -18.25 11.03
N VAL A 91 -10.87 -19.46 10.61
CA VAL A 91 -11.70 -20.68 10.75
C VAL A 91 -10.87 -21.76 11.43
#